data_AF-A0A0T6LUN0-F1
#
_entry.id   AF-A0A0T6LUN0-F1
#
_cell.length_a   1.000
_cell.length_b   1.000
_cell.length_c   1.000
_cell.angle_alpha   90.00
_cell.angle_beta   90.00
_cell.angle_gamma   90.00
#
_symmetry.space_group_name_H-M   'P 1'
#
loop_
_entity.id
_entity.type
_entity.pdbx_description
1 polymer ?
#
loop_
_entity_poly.entity_id
_entity_poly.type
_entity_poly.pdbx_seq_one_letter_code
_entity_poly.pdbx_strand_id
1 'polypeptide(L)'
;MSERTCPHPDRARADQWLAALARRFPELLDALEPSHQTPTPTRGQGRRERHGPGTPVRLNVSEAVQYVTERVLRLENTLRDRCGLPPGSRGTVQVRLGRIAALLDRAGDDPVLLRQVLDEISALTRRCDRALGDAEPVVRLRRRCPLCDSVSLRVFPLRRAVLCVNPACRCAAPACDCRLDTAHRHCWPQDEWGELAARCGATAEELTAALYDQAQVPGVVAR
;
A
#
# COMPACT_ATOMS: atom_id res chain seq x y z
N MET A 1 -27.24 -25.05 6.11
CA MET A 1 -27.21 -23.60 5.87
C MET A 1 -25.88 -23.10 6.42
N SER A 2 -24.87 -22.97 5.56
CA SER A 2 -23.54 -22.55 6.00
C SER A 2 -23.59 -21.04 6.29
N GLU A 3 -23.42 -20.69 7.57
CA GLU A 3 -23.14 -19.32 7.97
C GLU A 3 -21.90 -18.85 7.20
N ARG A 4 -22.10 -17.87 6.31
CA ARG A 4 -20.98 -17.17 5.69
C ARG A 4 -20.33 -16.34 6.78
N THR A 5 -19.31 -16.89 7.43
CA THR A 5 -18.45 -16.13 8.34
C THR A 5 -17.84 -14.99 7.53
N CYS A 6 -18.23 -13.75 7.82
CA CYS A 6 -17.57 -12.60 7.23
C CYS A 6 -16.10 -12.63 7.64
N PRO A 7 -15.14 -12.50 6.71
CA PRO A 7 -13.73 -12.50 7.04
C PRO A 7 -13.42 -11.32 7.99
N HIS A 8 -12.54 -11.56 8.96
CA HIS A 8 -12.07 -10.52 9.88
C HIS A 8 -11.59 -9.27 9.09
N PRO A 9 -11.86 -8.03 9.53
CA PRO A 9 -11.56 -6.82 8.75
C PRO A 9 -10.05 -6.71 8.41
N ASP A 10 -9.18 -7.09 9.34
CA ASP A 10 -7.74 -7.13 9.08
C ASP A 10 -7.34 -8.20 8.04
N ARG A 11 -8.12 -9.27 7.90
CA ARG A 11 -7.89 -10.29 6.88
C ARG A 11 -8.15 -9.76 5.48
N ALA A 12 -9.32 -9.16 5.27
CA ALA A 12 -9.66 -8.56 3.98
C ALA A 12 -8.65 -7.47 3.56
N ARG A 13 -8.15 -6.70 4.53
CA ARG A 13 -7.10 -5.70 4.31
C ARG A 13 -5.75 -6.36 3.98
N ALA A 14 -5.37 -7.42 4.67
CA ALA A 14 -4.13 -8.15 4.39
C ALA A 14 -4.14 -8.72 2.96
N ASP A 15 -5.25 -9.34 2.52
CA ASP A 15 -5.39 -9.88 1.17
C ASP A 15 -5.25 -8.78 0.10
N GLN A 16 -5.79 -7.59 0.37
CA GLN A 16 -5.64 -6.46 -0.54
C GLN A 16 -4.18 -6.00 -0.65
N TRP A 17 -3.47 -5.87 0.47
CA TRP A 17 -2.06 -5.49 0.46
C TRP A 17 -1.18 -6.56 -0.16
N LEU A 18 -1.51 -7.85 -0.01
CA LEU A 18 -0.86 -8.95 -0.73
C LEU A 18 -1.00 -8.77 -2.23
N ALA A 19 -2.22 -8.49 -2.70
CA ALA A 19 -2.48 -8.27 -4.12
C ALA A 19 -1.75 -7.02 -4.65
N ALA A 20 -1.68 -5.94 -3.86
CA ALA A 20 -0.92 -4.75 -4.21
C ALA A 20 0.59 -5.03 -4.29
N LEU A 21 1.15 -5.74 -3.30
CA LEU A 21 2.55 -6.13 -3.30
C LEU A 21 2.90 -7.05 -4.48
N ALA A 22 2.02 -8.00 -4.80
CA ALA A 22 2.20 -8.92 -5.92
C ALA A 22 2.21 -8.19 -7.29
N ARG A 23 1.49 -7.07 -7.41
CA ARG A 23 1.53 -6.20 -8.60
C ARG A 23 2.77 -5.32 -8.67
N ARG A 24 3.16 -4.70 -7.54
CA ARG A 24 4.29 -3.75 -7.49
C ARG A 24 5.66 -4.41 -7.56
N PHE A 25 5.79 -5.66 -7.10
CA PHE A 25 7.09 -6.33 -7.10
C PHE A 25 7.66 -6.58 -8.51
N PRO A 26 6.88 -7.05 -9.51
CA PRO A 26 7.30 -7.06 -10.91
C PRO A 26 7.81 -5.69 -11.41
N GLU A 27 7.10 -4.60 -11.12
CA GLU A 27 7.51 -3.25 -11.55
C GLU A 27 8.89 -2.85 -10.97
N LEU A 28 9.21 -3.28 -9.74
CA LEU A 28 10.55 -3.11 -9.17
C LEU A 28 11.62 -3.90 -9.93
N LEU A 29 11.30 -5.11 -10.39
CA LEU A 29 12.22 -5.91 -11.19
C LEU A 29 12.45 -5.28 -12.57
N ASP A 30 11.38 -4.80 -13.21
CA ASP A 30 11.46 -4.10 -14.50
C ASP A 30 12.30 -2.82 -14.39
N ALA A 31 12.22 -2.11 -13.27
CA ALA A 31 13.04 -0.93 -12.98
C ALA A 31 14.53 -1.23 -12.78
N LEU A 32 14.90 -2.50 -12.56
CA LEU A 32 16.29 -2.96 -12.55
C LEU A 32 16.79 -3.37 -13.93
N GLU A 33 15.92 -3.61 -14.91
CA GLU A 33 16.36 -3.90 -16.27
C GLU A 33 17.10 -2.67 -16.81
N PRO A 34 18.26 -2.85 -17.48
CA PRO A 34 19.00 -1.75 -18.06
C PRO A 34 18.11 -1.01 -19.05
N SER A 35 17.54 0.13 -18.62
CA SER A 35 16.81 0.99 -19.52
C SER A 35 17.77 1.47 -20.61
N HIS A 36 17.60 0.95 -21.82
CA HIS A 36 18.07 1.57 -23.06
C HIS A 36 17.27 2.86 -23.34
N GLN A 37 17.14 3.75 -22.34
CA GLN A 37 16.59 5.07 -22.57
C GLN A 37 17.67 5.88 -23.28
N THR A 38 17.60 5.88 -24.61
CA THR A 38 18.37 6.80 -25.45
C THR A 38 18.05 8.21 -24.99
N PRO A 39 19.02 8.98 -24.43
CA PRO A 39 18.75 10.36 -24.09
C PRO A 39 18.44 11.09 -25.40
N THR A 40 17.22 11.62 -25.52
CA THR A 40 16.90 12.51 -26.64
C THR A 40 17.57 13.84 -26.32
N PRO A 41 18.58 14.30 -27.10
CA PRO A 41 19.31 15.50 -26.75
C PRO A 41 18.41 16.72 -27.00
N THR A 42 17.96 17.36 -25.93
CA THR A 42 17.43 18.71 -26.00
C THR A 42 18.55 19.63 -26.46
N ARG A 43 18.32 20.34 -27.58
CA ARG A 43 19.30 21.21 -28.23
C ARG A 43 19.58 22.42 -27.33
N GLY A 44 20.70 22.41 -26.63
CA GLY A 44 21.23 23.52 -25.83
C GLY A 44 22.76 23.46 -25.80
N GLN A 45 23.41 24.57 -26.10
CA GLN A 45 24.83 24.69 -26.44
C GLN A 45 25.82 24.17 -25.38
N GLY A 46 26.73 23.30 -25.83
CA GLY A 46 28.18 23.49 -25.69
C GLY A 46 28.83 23.16 -24.34
N ARG A 47 29.26 21.90 -24.17
CA ARG A 47 30.57 21.54 -23.60
C ARG A 47 30.88 20.08 -23.91
N ARG A 48 32.11 19.79 -24.33
CA ARG A 48 32.60 18.42 -24.56
C ARG A 48 32.56 17.65 -23.25
N GLU A 49 31.67 16.67 -23.14
CA GLU A 49 31.68 15.69 -22.04
C GLU A 49 31.77 14.28 -22.61
N ARG A 50 32.70 13.53 -22.02
CA ARG A 50 33.17 12.21 -22.42
C ARG A 50 32.03 11.21 -22.25
N HIS A 51 31.94 10.23 -23.15
CA HIS A 51 31.07 9.06 -22.99
C HIS A 51 31.36 8.39 -21.64
N GLY A 52 30.44 8.52 -20.69
CA GLY A 52 30.45 7.80 -19.41
C GLY A 52 29.72 6.46 -19.51
N PRO A 53 30.12 5.44 -18.74
CA PRO A 53 29.54 4.10 -18.82
C PRO A 53 28.14 4.06 -18.20
N GLY A 54 27.25 3.26 -18.81
CA GLY A 54 26.00 2.68 -18.28
C GLY A 54 25.16 3.50 -17.29
N THR A 55 23.89 3.71 -17.61
CA THR A 55 22.88 4.27 -16.70
C THR A 55 23.06 3.71 -15.27
N PRO A 56 23.21 4.54 -14.22
CA PRO A 56 23.46 4.04 -12.87
C PRO A 56 22.34 3.09 -12.46
N VAL A 57 22.69 1.86 -12.05
CA VAL A 57 21.76 0.95 -11.38
C VAL A 57 21.13 1.75 -10.24
N ARG A 58 19.79 1.80 -10.23
CA ARG A 58 19.04 2.49 -9.17
C ARG A 58 19.23 1.72 -7.86
N LEU A 59 20.27 2.06 -7.11
CA LEU A 59 20.69 1.36 -5.89
C LEU A 59 19.52 1.21 -4.89
N ASN A 60 18.67 2.24 -4.79
CA ASN A 60 17.46 2.23 -3.99
C ASN A 60 16.43 1.16 -4.41
N VAL A 61 16.33 0.86 -5.71
CA VAL A 61 15.47 -0.21 -6.26
C VAL A 61 16.09 -1.57 -5.95
N SER A 62 17.40 -1.74 -6.14
CA SER A 62 18.11 -2.99 -5.83
C SER A 62 17.99 -3.35 -4.34
N GLU A 63 18.20 -2.38 -3.45
CA GLU A 63 17.99 -2.54 -2.01
C GLU A 63 16.54 -2.90 -1.67
N ALA A 64 15.57 -2.26 -2.33
CA ALA A 64 14.16 -2.58 -2.11
C ALA A 64 13.82 -4.01 -2.54
N VAL A 65 14.35 -4.48 -3.68
CA VAL A 65 14.16 -5.86 -4.17
C VAL A 65 14.75 -6.87 -3.20
N GLN A 66 15.99 -6.66 -2.74
CA GLN A 66 16.63 -7.54 -1.75
C GLN A 66 15.84 -7.60 -0.45
N TYR A 67 15.48 -6.42 0.08
CA TYR A 67 14.71 -6.29 1.31
C TYR A 67 13.35 -7.00 1.21
N VAL A 68 12.57 -6.72 0.17
CA VAL A 68 11.24 -7.34 -0.02
C VAL A 68 11.36 -8.85 -0.17
N THR A 69 12.36 -9.33 -0.92
CA THR A 69 12.58 -10.77 -1.10
C THR A 69 12.86 -11.47 0.22
N GLU A 70 13.76 -10.91 1.05
CA GLU A 70 14.10 -11.49 2.36
C GLU A 70 12.88 -11.46 3.31
N ARG A 71 12.18 -10.33 3.38
CA ARG A 71 11.04 -10.16 4.29
C ARG A 71 9.86 -11.05 3.93
N VAL A 72 9.55 -11.23 2.65
CA VAL A 72 8.51 -12.17 2.20
C VAL A 72 8.88 -13.61 2.54
N LEU A 73 10.14 -14.03 2.34
CA LEU A 73 10.63 -15.34 2.77
C LEU A 73 10.44 -15.55 4.28
N ARG A 74 10.84 -14.56 5.08
CA ARG A 74 10.72 -14.62 6.55
C ARG A 74 9.25 -14.69 6.98
N LEU A 75 8.37 -13.93 6.35
CA LEU A 75 6.94 -13.92 6.64
C LEU A 75 6.30 -15.27 6.31
N GLU A 76 6.59 -15.87 5.15
CA GLU A 76 6.11 -17.20 4.80
C GLU A 76 6.55 -18.24 5.83
N ASN A 77 7.83 -18.25 6.20
CA ASN A 77 8.33 -19.21 7.20
C ASN A 77 7.66 -19.02 8.56
N THR A 78 7.49 -17.78 9.01
CA THR A 78 6.79 -17.46 10.27
C THR A 78 5.36 -18.01 10.27
N LEU A 79 4.63 -17.87 9.16
CA LEU A 79 3.27 -18.38 9.02
C LEU A 79 3.23 -19.92 8.97
N ARG A 80 4.20 -20.55 8.29
CA ARG A 80 4.32 -22.01 8.23
C ARG A 80 4.62 -22.60 9.60
N ASP A 81 5.54 -22.00 10.34
CA ASP A 81 5.89 -22.40 11.71
C ASP A 81 4.65 -22.34 12.62
N ARG A 82 3.86 -21.25 12.53
CA ARG A 82 2.59 -21.15 13.26
C ARG A 82 1.55 -22.18 12.84
N CYS A 83 1.53 -22.58 11.57
CA CYS A 83 0.65 -23.64 11.07
C CYS A 83 1.20 -25.06 11.34
N GLY A 84 2.36 -25.22 11.99
CA GLY A 84 3.01 -26.51 12.21
C GLY A 84 3.47 -27.19 10.92
N LEU A 85 3.77 -26.42 9.87
CA LEU A 85 4.17 -26.91 8.56
C LEU A 85 5.69 -26.87 8.40
N PRO A 86 6.29 -27.81 7.63
CA PRO A 86 7.71 -27.75 7.33
C PRO A 86 8.06 -26.50 6.52
N PRO A 87 9.33 -26.06 6.50
CA PRO A 87 9.76 -24.87 5.75
C PRO A 87 9.32 -24.88 4.28
N GLY A 88 9.08 -23.69 3.74
CA GLY A 88 8.62 -23.52 2.36
C GLY A 88 9.67 -23.94 1.33
N SER A 89 9.24 -24.55 0.23
CA SER A 89 10.11 -24.80 -0.91
C SER A 89 10.57 -23.48 -1.55
N ARG A 90 11.63 -23.53 -2.36
CA ARG A 90 12.07 -22.37 -3.14
C ARG A 90 10.94 -21.85 -4.03
N GLY A 91 10.96 -20.55 -4.31
CA GLY A 91 9.96 -19.86 -5.12
C GLY A 91 10.27 -18.38 -5.25
N THR A 92 9.76 -17.77 -6.32
CA THR A 92 9.79 -16.32 -6.52
C THR A 92 8.92 -15.63 -5.46
N VAL A 93 9.11 -14.32 -5.29
CA VAL A 93 8.28 -13.53 -4.35
C VAL A 93 6.80 -13.69 -4.65
N GLN A 94 6.39 -13.65 -5.91
CA GLN A 94 4.98 -13.82 -6.31
C GLN A 94 4.41 -15.17 -5.88
N VAL A 95 5.17 -16.26 -6.08
CA VAL A 95 4.76 -17.61 -5.64
C VAL A 95 4.62 -17.66 -4.12
N ARG A 96 5.56 -17.05 -3.39
CA ARG A 96 5.52 -16.99 -1.92
C ARG A 96 4.34 -16.17 -1.41
N LEU A 97 4.01 -15.05 -2.04
CA LEU A 97 2.83 -14.24 -1.70
C LEU A 97 1.53 -15.03 -1.88
N GLY A 98 1.41 -15.82 -2.95
CA GLY A 98 0.28 -16.73 -3.13
C GLY A 98 0.18 -17.79 -2.03
N ARG A 99 1.31 -18.34 -1.59
CA ARG A 99 1.35 -19.28 -0.45
C ARG A 99 1.01 -18.60 0.87
N ILE A 100 1.45 -17.37 1.10
CA ILE A 100 1.10 -16.58 2.27
C ILE A 100 -0.41 -16.38 2.35
N ALA A 101 -1.07 -16.01 1.24
CA ALA A 101 -2.53 -15.91 1.19
C ALA A 101 -3.21 -17.24 1.61
N ALA A 102 -2.77 -18.36 1.06
CA ALA A 102 -3.30 -19.68 1.40
C ALA A 102 -2.98 -20.12 2.86
N LEU A 103 -1.87 -19.65 3.43
CA LEU A 103 -1.54 -19.92 4.84
C LEU A 103 -2.43 -19.11 5.78
N LEU A 104 -2.78 -17.88 5.43
CA LEU A 104 -3.74 -17.10 6.20
C LEU A 104 -5.11 -17.78 6.23
N ASP A 105 -5.53 -18.46 5.15
CA ASP A 105 -6.78 -19.25 5.15
C ASP A 105 -6.74 -20.41 6.16
N ARG A 106 -5.55 -20.93 6.44
CA ARG A 106 -5.34 -22.04 7.36
C ARG A 106 -5.09 -21.61 8.80
N ALA A 107 -4.48 -20.45 9.01
CA ALA A 107 -4.12 -19.93 10.32
C ALA A 107 -5.34 -19.45 11.13
N GLY A 108 -6.50 -19.29 10.48
CA GLY A 108 -7.73 -18.82 11.12
C GLY A 108 -7.72 -17.32 11.42
N ASP A 109 -8.76 -16.84 12.11
CA ASP A 109 -8.96 -15.42 12.40
C ASP A 109 -8.22 -14.91 13.65
N ASP A 110 -6.98 -15.36 13.91
CA ASP A 110 -6.16 -14.82 15.00
C ASP A 110 -5.90 -13.33 14.76
N PRO A 111 -6.50 -12.42 15.56
CA PRO A 111 -6.44 -10.98 15.30
C PRO A 111 -5.04 -10.41 15.46
N VAL A 112 -4.21 -10.99 16.33
CA VAL A 112 -2.83 -10.53 16.57
C VAL A 112 -1.96 -10.91 15.38
N LEU A 113 -2.10 -12.14 14.89
CA LEU A 113 -1.41 -12.58 13.67
C LEU A 113 -1.81 -11.73 12.47
N LEU A 114 -3.11 -11.54 12.26
CA LEU A 114 -3.63 -10.77 11.13
C LEU A 114 -3.13 -9.33 11.14
N ARG A 115 -3.10 -8.69 12.31
CA ARG A 115 -2.54 -7.34 12.45
C ARG A 115 -1.05 -7.30 12.12
N GLN A 116 -0.26 -8.23 12.66
CA GLN A 116 1.17 -8.30 12.38
C GLN A 116 1.45 -8.51 10.88
N VAL A 117 0.70 -9.40 10.23
CA VAL A 117 0.81 -9.68 8.79
C VAL A 117 0.43 -8.46 7.96
N LEU A 118 -0.67 -7.80 8.31
CA LEU A 118 -1.11 -6.55 7.67
C LEU A 118 -0.06 -5.45 7.78
N ASP A 119 0.52 -5.25 8.96
CA ASP A 119 1.55 -4.23 9.19
C ASP A 119 2.79 -4.51 8.34
N GLU A 120 3.25 -5.76 8.31
CA GLU A 120 4.40 -6.19 7.53
C GLU A 120 4.17 -5.98 6.02
N ILE A 121 3.10 -6.53 5.46
CA ILE A 121 2.86 -6.49 4.01
C ILE A 121 2.62 -5.04 3.56
N SER A 122 1.88 -4.25 4.33
CA SER A 122 1.65 -2.85 4.00
C SER A 122 2.95 -2.04 4.07
N ALA A 123 3.88 -2.36 4.98
CA ALA A 123 5.20 -1.74 5.02
C ALA A 123 6.05 -2.11 3.78
N LEU A 124 5.99 -3.37 3.32
CA LEU A 124 6.66 -3.84 2.12
C LEU A 124 6.14 -3.14 0.86
N THR A 125 4.82 -3.06 0.67
CA THR A 125 4.24 -2.34 -0.47
C THR A 125 4.65 -0.86 -0.48
N ARG A 126 4.59 -0.18 0.68
CA ARG A 126 5.04 1.21 0.79
C ARG A 126 6.53 1.37 0.48
N ARG A 127 7.37 0.36 0.75
CA ARG A 127 8.79 0.38 0.38
C ARG A 127 8.96 0.27 -1.13
N CYS A 128 8.15 -0.56 -1.81
CA CYS A 128 8.11 -0.64 -3.26
C CYS A 128 7.74 0.70 -3.88
N ASP A 129 6.63 1.31 -3.43
CA ASP A 129 6.16 2.61 -3.93
C ASP A 129 7.26 3.69 -3.78
N ARG A 130 7.88 3.79 -2.60
CA ARG A 130 9.00 4.74 -2.37
C ARG A 130 10.21 4.49 -3.26
N ALA A 131 10.53 3.24 -3.58
CA ALA A 131 11.67 2.91 -4.43
C ALA A 131 11.40 3.20 -5.90
N LEU A 132 10.16 3.02 -6.35
CA LEU A 132 9.69 3.38 -7.69
C LEU A 132 9.51 4.90 -7.86
N GLY A 133 9.44 5.65 -6.76
CA GLY A 133 9.09 7.07 -6.79
C GLY A 133 7.59 7.32 -6.94
N ASP A 134 6.79 6.26 -6.86
CA ASP A 134 5.34 6.32 -6.88
C ASP A 134 4.83 6.76 -5.50
N ALA A 135 3.95 7.74 -5.50
CA ALA A 135 3.11 8.04 -4.34
C ALA A 135 1.74 7.42 -4.58
N GLU A 136 1.17 6.78 -3.56
CA GLU A 136 -0.23 6.36 -3.60
C GLU A 136 -1.10 7.55 -4.02
N PRO A 137 -1.94 7.43 -5.06
CA PRO A 137 -2.81 8.52 -5.48
C PRO A 137 -3.78 8.85 -4.35
N VAL A 138 -3.81 10.12 -3.94
CA VAL A 138 -4.64 10.57 -2.81
C VAL A 138 -5.80 11.41 -3.34
N VAL A 139 -7.03 10.93 -3.15
CA VAL A 139 -8.23 11.65 -3.61
C VAL A 139 -8.76 12.54 -2.49
N ARG A 140 -8.97 13.82 -2.78
CA ARG A 140 -9.52 14.78 -1.81
C ARG A 140 -11.03 14.62 -1.68
N LEU A 141 -11.50 14.37 -0.46
CA LEU A 141 -12.91 14.53 -0.13
C LEU A 141 -13.21 15.99 0.18
N ARG A 142 -14.34 16.49 -0.32
CA ARG A 142 -14.81 17.87 -0.06
C ARG A 142 -15.49 18.02 1.31
N ARG A 143 -15.65 16.92 2.04
CA ARG A 143 -16.32 16.84 3.35
C ARG A 143 -15.37 17.20 4.49
N ARG A 144 -15.94 17.68 5.60
CA ARG A 144 -15.19 18.01 6.82
C ARG A 144 -14.93 16.76 7.65
N CYS A 145 -13.79 16.71 8.31
CA CYS A 145 -13.44 15.64 9.25
C CYS A 145 -14.39 15.71 10.47
N PRO A 146 -15.06 14.61 10.85
CA PRO A 146 -15.97 14.62 12.00
C PRO A 146 -15.26 14.69 13.37
N LEU A 147 -13.91 14.66 13.40
CA LEU A 147 -13.12 14.75 14.63
C LEU A 147 -12.57 16.17 14.88
N CYS A 148 -12.16 16.88 13.82
CA CYS A 148 -11.50 18.19 13.95
C CYS A 148 -12.12 19.28 13.06
N ASP A 149 -13.24 18.98 12.41
CA ASP A 149 -14.01 19.85 11.53
C ASP A 149 -13.23 20.43 10.32
N SER A 150 -12.02 19.94 10.05
CA SER A 150 -11.16 20.42 8.97
C SER A 150 -11.47 19.77 7.62
N VAL A 151 -11.30 20.49 6.51
CA VAL A 151 -11.45 19.94 5.12
C VAL A 151 -10.19 19.20 4.68
N SER A 152 -9.79 18.21 5.49
CA SER A 152 -8.53 17.47 5.37
C SER A 152 -8.73 15.97 5.17
N LEU A 153 -9.95 15.53 4.85
CA LEU A 153 -10.20 14.14 4.53
C LEU A 153 -9.62 13.77 3.15
N ARG A 154 -8.99 12.60 3.11
CA ARG A 154 -8.31 12.05 1.92
C ARG A 154 -8.61 10.56 1.83
N VAL A 155 -9.02 10.10 0.65
CA VAL A 155 -9.15 8.69 0.32
C VAL A 155 -7.80 8.21 -0.19
N PHE A 156 -7.36 7.09 0.36
CA PHE A 156 -6.16 6.35 0.00
C PHE A 156 -6.61 5.01 -0.62
N PRO A 157 -6.70 4.92 -1.96
CA PRO A 157 -7.30 3.78 -2.64
C PRO A 157 -6.57 2.46 -2.43
N LEU A 158 -5.23 2.47 -2.35
CA LEU A 158 -4.46 1.25 -2.06
C LEU A 158 -4.72 0.79 -0.63
N ARG A 159 -4.90 1.73 0.30
CA ARG A 159 -5.25 1.43 1.70
C ARG A 159 -6.73 1.08 1.89
N ARG A 160 -7.59 1.38 0.90
CA ARG A 160 -9.05 1.45 1.02
C ARG A 160 -9.48 2.12 2.31
N ALA A 161 -8.88 3.27 2.57
CA ALA A 161 -9.09 3.99 3.81
C ALA A 161 -9.27 5.48 3.55
N VAL A 162 -10.06 6.12 4.43
CA VAL A 162 -10.09 7.57 4.54
C VAL A 162 -9.27 7.98 5.74
N LEU A 163 -8.39 8.97 5.57
CA LEU A 163 -7.62 9.56 6.65
C LEU A 163 -7.84 11.08 6.68
N CYS A 164 -7.80 11.65 7.87
CA CYS A 164 -7.67 13.08 8.04
C CYS A 164 -6.19 13.48 8.07
N VAL A 165 -5.72 14.27 7.09
CA VAL A 165 -4.29 14.65 7.02
C VAL A 165 -3.90 15.84 7.92
N ASN A 166 -4.85 16.44 8.64
CA ASN A 166 -4.54 17.50 9.61
C ASN A 166 -3.71 16.92 10.78
N PRO A 167 -2.47 17.41 11.01
CA PRO A 167 -1.58 16.88 12.04
C PRO A 167 -2.07 17.12 13.47
N ALA A 168 -3.00 18.05 13.70
CA ALA A 168 -3.63 18.29 15.00
C ALA A 168 -4.86 17.40 15.25
N CYS A 169 -5.33 16.64 14.26
CA CYS A 169 -6.52 15.80 14.40
C CYS A 169 -6.27 14.62 15.34
N ARG A 170 -7.10 14.46 16.37
CA ARG A 170 -7.05 13.38 17.35
C ARG A 170 -8.46 12.84 17.56
N CYS A 171 -8.60 11.53 17.74
CA CYS A 171 -9.89 10.94 18.13
C CYS A 171 -9.97 10.76 19.65
N ALA A 172 -11.19 10.60 20.17
CA ALA A 172 -11.41 10.36 21.60
C ALA A 172 -11.16 8.89 22.02
N ALA A 173 -11.10 7.95 21.07
CA ALA A 173 -10.99 6.52 21.35
C ALA A 173 -9.67 6.21 22.10
N PRO A 174 -9.72 5.62 23.30
CA PRO A 174 -8.53 5.38 24.12
C PRO A 174 -7.53 4.42 23.49
N ALA A 175 -8.01 3.46 22.70
CA ALA A 175 -7.20 2.43 22.05
C ALA A 175 -6.67 2.84 20.67
N CYS A 176 -6.96 4.05 20.19
CA CYS A 176 -6.52 4.48 18.87
C CYS A 176 -5.20 5.25 18.96
N ASP A 177 -4.16 4.73 18.30
CA ASP A 177 -2.80 5.30 18.30
C ASP A 177 -2.76 6.77 17.87
N CYS A 178 -3.71 7.21 17.04
CA CYS A 178 -3.80 8.62 16.65
C CYS A 178 -3.90 9.57 17.83
N ARG A 179 -4.40 9.11 19.00
CA ARG A 179 -4.54 9.91 20.23
C ARG A 179 -3.18 10.23 20.85
N LEU A 180 -2.22 9.30 20.76
CA LEU A 180 -0.96 9.35 21.51
C LEU A 180 0.23 9.68 20.60
N ASP A 181 0.21 9.23 19.35
CA ASP A 181 1.33 9.39 18.42
C ASP A 181 1.02 10.45 17.34
N THR A 182 1.88 11.45 17.26
CA THR A 182 1.81 12.53 16.25
C THR A 182 2.16 12.07 14.84
N ALA A 183 2.79 10.91 14.66
CA ALA A 183 3.02 10.28 13.37
C ALA A 183 1.81 9.46 12.90
N HIS A 184 0.97 8.98 13.83
CA HIS A 184 -0.22 8.21 13.51
C HIS A 184 -1.39 9.12 13.12
N ARG A 185 -2.20 8.69 12.15
CA ARG A 185 -3.43 9.37 11.74
C ARG A 185 -4.59 8.42 11.94
N HIS A 186 -5.71 8.95 12.43
CA HIS A 186 -6.93 8.15 12.51
C HIS A 186 -7.30 7.71 11.09
N CYS A 187 -7.58 6.42 10.97
CA CYS A 187 -7.76 5.72 9.72
C CYS A 187 -9.14 5.07 9.78
N TRP A 188 -10.03 5.48 8.87
CA TRP A 188 -11.32 4.83 8.66
C TRP A 188 -11.14 3.82 7.52
N PRO A 189 -10.96 2.52 7.81
CA PRO A 189 -10.98 1.48 6.80
C PRO A 189 -12.37 1.41 6.14
N GLN A 190 -12.44 0.75 4.99
CA GLN A 190 -13.63 0.79 4.12
C GLN A 190 -14.92 0.30 4.78
N ASP A 191 -14.81 -0.69 5.67
CA ASP A 191 -15.92 -1.21 6.47
C ASP A 191 -16.52 -0.15 7.41
N GLU A 192 -15.73 0.85 7.83
CA GLU A 192 -16.19 1.97 8.66
C GLU A 192 -16.74 3.15 7.83
N TRP A 193 -16.75 3.06 6.49
CA TRP A 193 -17.15 4.19 5.64
C TRP A 193 -18.63 4.55 5.76
N GLY A 194 -19.50 3.60 6.11
CA GLY A 194 -20.89 3.90 6.41
C GLY A 194 -21.04 4.84 7.61
N GLU A 195 -20.30 4.57 8.69
CA GLU A 195 -20.30 5.42 9.88
C GLU A 195 -19.66 6.79 9.58
N LEU A 196 -18.51 6.79 8.89
CA LEU A 196 -17.86 8.02 8.49
C LEU A 196 -18.78 8.89 7.63
N ALA A 197 -19.45 8.30 6.63
CA ALA A 197 -20.38 8.99 5.76
C ALA A 197 -21.50 9.67 6.55
N ALA A 198 -22.13 8.93 7.48
CA ALA A 198 -23.15 9.47 8.37
C ALA A 198 -22.64 10.65 9.22
N ARG A 199 -21.39 10.60 9.69
CA ARG A 199 -20.80 11.63 10.57
C ARG A 199 -20.30 12.88 9.83
N CYS A 200 -19.89 12.77 8.58
CA CYS A 200 -19.38 13.89 7.78
C CYS A 200 -20.35 14.41 6.71
N GLY A 201 -21.56 13.85 6.66
CA GLY A 201 -22.58 14.19 5.65
C GLY A 201 -22.18 13.79 4.23
N ALA A 202 -21.39 12.73 4.08
CA ALA A 202 -21.10 12.10 2.79
C ALA A 202 -22.08 10.94 2.56
N THR A 203 -22.03 10.34 1.38
CA THR A 203 -22.64 9.02 1.13
C THR A 203 -21.55 7.94 1.04
N ALA A 204 -21.89 6.69 1.36
CA ALA A 204 -20.95 5.58 1.15
C ALA A 204 -20.57 5.42 -0.33
N GLU A 205 -21.48 5.81 -1.23
CA GLU A 205 -21.24 5.86 -2.68
C GLU A 205 -20.21 6.94 -3.05
N GLU A 206 -20.27 8.14 -2.46
CA GLU A 206 -19.25 9.20 -2.66
C GLU A 206 -17.85 8.70 -2.27
N LEU A 207 -17.75 8.02 -1.12
CA LEU A 207 -16.48 7.46 -0.64
C LEU A 207 -15.98 6.32 -1.54
N THR A 208 -16.89 5.47 -2.01
CA THR A 208 -16.59 4.34 -2.91
C THR A 208 -16.22 4.81 -4.31
N ALA A 209 -16.91 5.80 -4.87
CA ALA A 209 -16.58 6.41 -6.15
C ALA A 209 -15.16 6.98 -6.15
N ALA A 210 -14.72 7.58 -5.05
CA ALA A 210 -13.36 8.08 -4.89
C ALA A 210 -12.26 6.99 -4.94
N LEU A 211 -12.61 5.69 -4.81
CA LEU A 211 -11.67 4.59 -5.10
C LEU A 211 -11.42 4.42 -6.60
N TYR A 212 -12.44 4.72 -7.43
CA TYR A 212 -12.45 4.48 -8.87
C TYR A 212 -12.19 5.74 -9.70
N ASP A 213 -12.23 6.92 -9.07
CA ASP A 213 -12.01 8.24 -9.71
C ASP A 213 -10.56 8.46 -10.21
N GLN A 214 -9.74 7.41 -10.22
CA GLN A 214 -8.46 7.36 -10.94
C GLN A 214 -8.62 7.49 -12.47
N ALA A 215 -9.84 7.45 -13.01
CA ALA A 215 -10.11 7.53 -14.44
C ALA A 215 -10.18 8.97 -15.02
N GLN A 216 -10.10 10.03 -14.20
CA GLN A 216 -10.18 11.42 -14.69
C GLN A 216 -9.06 12.33 -14.14
N VAL A 217 -7.81 11.97 -14.37
CA VAL A 217 -6.76 13.00 -14.55
C VAL A 217 -6.48 13.11 -16.05
N PRO A 218 -7.06 14.08 -16.76
CA PRO A 218 -6.63 14.39 -18.11
C PRO A 218 -5.22 15.00 -18.00
N GLY A 219 -4.19 14.18 -18.23
CA GLY A 219 -2.91 14.67 -18.72
C GLY A 219 -3.09 15.13 -20.16
N VAL A 220 -3.89 16.17 -20.39
CA VAL A 220 -3.98 16.86 -21.67
C VAL A 220 -2.66 17.59 -21.86
N VAL A 221 -1.83 17.02 -22.72
CA VAL A 221 -0.79 17.76 -23.43
C VAL A 221 -1.53 18.71 -24.37
N ALA A 222 -1.72 19.96 -23.95
CA ALA A 222 -2.13 21.03 -24.82
C ALA A 222 -0.89 21.84 -25.21
N ARG A 223 -0.41 21.53 -26.42
CA ARG A 223 0.32 22.36 -27.40
C ARG A 223 1.58 23.09 -26.97
#